data_AF-A0AAN8KRQ5-F1
#
_entry.id   AF-A0AAN8KRQ5-F1
#
_cell.length_a   1.000
_cell.length_b   1.000
_cell.length_c   1.000
_cell.angle_alpha   90.00
_cell.angle_beta   90.00
_cell.angle_gamma   90.00
#
_symmetry.space_group_name_H-M   'P 1'
#
loop_
_entity.id
_entity.type
_entity.pdbx_description
1 polymer ?
#
loop_
_entity_poly.entity_id
_entity_poly.type
_entity_poly.pdbx_seq_one_letter_code
_entity_poly.pdbx_strand_id
1 'polypeptide(L)'
;MQRRAMARTKQTARKSTGGKAPRKQLATKAARKSAPATGGVKKPHCYRPGTVALREIRRYQKSTELLIRKLPFQRLVRETPRTSRPTCASRAPP
;
A
#
# COMPACT_ATOMS: atom_id res chain seq x y z
N MET A 1 -50.52 -38.89 -12.94
CA MET A 1 -49.80 -39.26 -11.70
C MET A 1 -48.87 -38.12 -11.28
N GLN A 2 -49.09 -37.60 -10.07
CA GLN A 2 -48.18 -36.89 -9.15
C GLN A 2 -47.25 -35.78 -9.71
N ARG A 3 -47.71 -34.53 -9.59
CA ARG A 3 -46.83 -33.34 -9.49
C ARG A 3 -46.06 -33.43 -8.16
N ARG A 4 -44.74 -33.49 -8.23
CA ARG A 4 -43.87 -33.48 -7.05
C ARG A 4 -43.78 -32.04 -6.53
N ALA A 5 -44.55 -31.74 -5.49
CA ALA A 5 -44.42 -30.50 -4.73
C ALA A 5 -43.09 -30.53 -3.95
N MET A 6 -42.22 -29.54 -4.13
CA MET A 6 -41.06 -29.33 -3.29
C MET A 6 -41.31 -28.20 -2.30
N ALA A 7 -40.93 -28.48 -1.06
CA ALA A 7 -41.34 -27.79 0.14
C ALA A 7 -40.85 -26.34 0.24
N ARG A 8 -41.75 -25.49 0.73
CA ARG A 8 -41.52 -24.12 1.23
C ARG A 8 -40.24 -24.06 2.06
N THR A 9 -39.19 -23.44 1.53
CA THR A 9 -37.99 -23.11 2.32
C THR A 9 -38.34 -22.05 3.35
N LYS A 10 -38.24 -22.44 4.62
CA LYS A 10 -38.51 -21.62 5.79
C LYS A 10 -37.57 -20.40 5.81
N GLN A 11 -38.13 -19.22 6.05
CA GLN A 11 -37.37 -18.02 6.37
C GLN A 11 -36.64 -18.27 7.69
N THR A 12 -35.32 -18.50 7.64
CA THR A 12 -34.50 -18.53 8.85
C THR A 12 -34.34 -17.11 9.34
N ALA A 13 -34.66 -16.85 10.61
CA ALA A 13 -34.42 -15.57 11.24
C ALA A 13 -32.95 -15.17 11.07
N ARG A 14 -32.70 -14.09 10.32
CA ARG A 14 -31.40 -13.42 10.36
C ARG A 14 -31.36 -12.66 11.68
N LYS A 15 -30.31 -12.88 12.48
CA LYS A 15 -30.00 -12.01 13.63
C LYS A 15 -29.77 -10.60 13.09
N SER A 16 -30.74 -9.70 13.22
CA SER A 16 -30.50 -8.27 13.17
C SER A 16 -29.75 -7.93 14.46
N THR A 17 -28.42 -7.87 14.36
CA THR A 17 -27.67 -7.29 15.48
C THR A 17 -27.99 -5.80 15.41
N GLY A 18 -28.90 -5.37 16.28
CA GLY A 18 -29.41 -4.01 16.35
C GLY A 18 -28.26 -3.00 16.34
N GLY A 19 -28.50 -1.89 15.65
CA GLY A 19 -27.61 -0.75 15.60
C GLY A 19 -27.10 -0.40 17.00
N LYS A 20 -25.79 -0.20 17.08
CA LYS A 20 -25.06 0.05 18.31
C LYS A 20 -25.63 1.29 19.00
N ALA A 21 -26.19 1.13 20.19
CA ALA A 21 -26.68 2.26 21.00
C ALA A 21 -25.56 3.26 21.31
N PRO A 22 -25.85 4.58 21.41
CA PRO A 22 -24.84 5.58 21.70
C PRO A 22 -24.42 5.47 23.17
N ARG A 23 -23.26 4.86 23.43
CA ARG A 23 -22.71 4.73 24.77
C ARG A 23 -21.99 6.01 25.17
N LYS A 24 -22.46 6.63 26.26
CA LYS A 24 -21.83 7.74 27.00
C LYS A 24 -20.32 7.53 27.13
N GLN A 25 -19.54 8.58 26.86
CA GLN A 25 -18.07 8.56 26.81
C GLN A 25 -17.47 8.19 28.18
N LEU A 26 -16.80 7.04 28.21
CA LEU A 26 -15.71 6.74 29.13
C LEU A 26 -14.61 6.15 28.25
N ALA A 27 -13.39 6.66 28.40
CA ALA A 27 -12.25 6.36 27.55
C ALA A 27 -12.08 4.84 27.35
N THR A 28 -12.44 4.36 26.17
CA THR A 28 -12.24 2.96 25.79
C THR A 28 -10.97 2.88 24.98
N LYS A 29 -9.92 2.37 25.62
CA LYS A 29 -8.70 1.89 24.98
C LYS A 29 -9.12 1.08 23.75
N ALA A 30 -8.81 1.58 22.55
CA ALA A 30 -9.21 0.95 21.30
C ALA A 30 -8.50 -0.40 21.21
N ALA A 31 -9.18 -1.47 21.62
CA ALA A 31 -8.79 -2.83 21.32
C ALA A 31 -8.91 -3.03 19.80
N ARG A 32 -7.86 -2.65 19.07
CA ARG A 32 -7.72 -3.00 17.65
C ARG A 32 -7.72 -4.52 17.59
N LYS A 33 -8.67 -5.11 16.87
CA LYS A 33 -8.74 -6.56 16.61
C LYS A 33 -7.41 -7.03 16.06
N SER A 34 -6.56 -7.57 16.91
CA SER A 34 -5.24 -8.08 16.57
C SER A 34 -5.00 -9.37 17.36
N ALA A 35 -5.81 -10.36 17.05
CA ALA A 35 -5.51 -11.79 17.08
C ALA A 35 -6.85 -12.55 16.95
N PRO A 36 -6.96 -13.58 16.08
CA PRO A 36 -7.93 -14.63 16.34
C PRO A 36 -7.53 -15.31 17.66
N ALA A 37 -8.42 -15.28 18.65
CA ALA A 37 -8.33 -16.20 19.78
C ALA A 37 -8.61 -17.60 19.22
N THR A 38 -7.58 -18.45 19.24
CA THR A 38 -7.62 -19.87 18.82
C THR A 38 -7.70 -20.08 17.30
N GLY A 39 -6.53 -20.15 16.66
CA GLY A 39 -6.35 -20.51 15.25
C GLY A 39 -5.23 -19.68 14.63
N GLY A 40 -4.17 -20.33 14.15
CA GLY A 40 -2.87 -19.72 13.79
C GLY A 40 -2.94 -18.39 13.03
N VAL A 41 -1.95 -17.54 13.29
CA VAL A 41 -1.79 -16.21 12.67
C VAL A 41 -1.96 -16.33 11.16
N LYS A 42 -2.97 -15.66 10.60
CA LYS A 42 -3.17 -15.57 9.15
C LYS A 42 -1.87 -15.05 8.55
N LYS A 43 -1.29 -15.81 7.61
CA LYS A 43 -0.07 -15.42 6.89
C LYS A 43 -0.21 -13.97 6.41
N PRO A 44 0.80 -13.12 6.60
CA PRO A 44 0.79 -11.76 6.07
C PRO A 44 0.39 -11.79 4.60
N HIS A 45 -0.51 -10.90 4.20
CA HIS A 45 -0.96 -10.85 2.82
C HIS A 45 0.22 -10.46 1.92
N CYS A 46 0.65 -11.40 1.09
CA CYS A 46 1.64 -11.15 0.04
C CYS A 46 0.91 -10.93 -1.29
N TYR A 47 1.27 -9.88 -2.02
CA TYR A 47 0.76 -9.65 -3.37
C TYR A 47 1.42 -10.63 -4.35
N ARG A 48 0.71 -10.97 -5.44
CA ARG A 48 1.29 -11.77 -6.52
C ARG A 48 2.47 -11.02 -7.15
N PRO A 49 3.50 -11.74 -7.63
CA PRO A 49 4.58 -11.10 -8.39
C PRO A 49 3.98 -10.28 -9.55
N GLY A 50 4.54 -9.11 -9.80
CA GLY A 50 4.04 -8.16 -10.80
C GLY A 50 2.92 -7.23 -10.33
N THR A 51 2.14 -7.57 -9.30
CA THR A 51 1.05 -6.69 -8.83
C THR A 51 1.56 -5.35 -8.30
N VAL A 52 2.63 -5.36 -7.51
CA VAL A 52 3.23 -4.14 -6.97
C VAL A 52 3.94 -3.34 -8.09
N ALA A 53 4.65 -4.03 -8.99
CA ALA A 53 5.33 -3.41 -10.12
C ALA A 53 4.36 -2.66 -11.05
N LEU A 54 3.23 -3.27 -11.42
CA LEU A 54 2.22 -2.62 -12.27
C LEU A 54 1.60 -1.39 -11.58
N ARG A 55 1.44 -1.42 -10.25
CA ARG A 55 0.97 -0.27 -9.47
C ARG A 55 1.99 0.86 -9.47
N GLU A 56 3.28 0.55 -9.36
CA GLU A 56 4.37 1.53 -9.40
C GLU A 56 4.52 2.15 -10.79
N ILE A 57 4.48 1.35 -11.87
CA ILE A 57 4.51 1.84 -13.26
C ILE A 57 3.38 2.86 -13.50
N ARG A 58 2.15 2.50 -13.13
CA ARG A 58 0.99 3.40 -13.28
C ARG A 58 1.13 4.68 -12.44
N ARG A 59 1.72 4.59 -11.24
CA ARG A 59 1.98 5.76 -10.39
C ARG A 59 2.98 6.71 -11.05
N TYR A 60 4.15 6.21 -11.46
CA TYR A 60 5.23 7.05 -12.02
C TYR A 60 4.95 7.56 -13.43
N GLN A 61 4.06 6.93 -14.17
CA GLN A 61 3.59 7.48 -15.44
C GLN A 61 2.55 8.59 -15.25
N LYS A 62 1.86 8.62 -14.10
CA LYS A 62 0.85 9.64 -13.77
C LYS A 62 1.46 10.89 -13.12
N SER A 63 2.52 10.72 -12.32
CA SER A 63 3.24 11.83 -11.66
C SER A 63 4.60 12.07 -12.30
N THR A 64 5.19 13.23 -12.05
CA THR A 64 6.52 13.61 -12.55
C THR A 64 7.51 13.85 -11.41
N GLU A 65 7.40 13.07 -10.32
CA GLU A 65 8.30 13.18 -9.17
C GLU A 65 9.71 12.66 -9.50
N LEU A 66 10.74 13.27 -8.91
CA LEU A 66 12.12 12.82 -9.09
C LEU A 66 12.31 11.43 -8.47
N LEU A 67 12.71 10.46 -9.29
CA LEU A 67 12.96 9.08 -8.85
C LEU A 67 14.24 8.94 -8.01
N ILE A 68 15.20 9.85 -8.22
CA ILE A 68 16.47 9.90 -7.49
C ILE A 68 16.42 11.06 -6.50
N ARG A 69 16.87 10.81 -5.26
CA ARG A 69 16.92 11.83 -4.21
C ARG A 69 17.87 12.96 -4.60
N LYS A 70 17.48 14.22 -4.32
CA LYS A 70 18.21 15.42 -4.73
C LYS A 70 19.63 15.52 -4.16
N LEU A 71 19.82 15.36 -2.85
CA LEU A 71 21.11 15.55 -2.18
C LEU A 71 22.22 14.59 -2.65
N PRO A 72 22.02 13.26 -2.74
CA PRO A 72 23.05 12.37 -3.24
C PRO A 72 23.37 12.62 -4.73
N PHE A 73 22.35 12.92 -5.55
CA PHE A 73 22.56 13.25 -6.97
C PHE A 73 23.37 14.57 -7.13
N GLN A 74 23.07 15.57 -6.30
CA GLN A 74 23.81 16.83 -6.27
C GLN A 74 25.29 16.62 -5.88
N ARG A 75 25.60 15.73 -4.94
CA ARG A 75 26.98 15.40 -4.57
C ARG A 75 27.72 14.77 -5.76
N LEU A 76 27.09 13.81 -6.45
CA LEU A 76 27.65 13.14 -7.63
C LEU A 76 27.97 14.14 -8.76
N VAL A 77 27.05 15.07 -9.06
CA VAL A 77 27.26 16.11 -10.09
C VAL A 77 28.44 17.02 -9.76
N ARG A 78 28.73 17.27 -8.48
CA ARG A 78 29.89 18.07 -8.04
C ARG A 78 31.21 17.30 -8.12
N GLU A 79 31.18 15.98 -8.05
CA GLU A 79 32.37 15.11 -8.08
C GLU A 79 32.83 14.79 -9.52
N THR A 80 31.89 14.50 -10.42
CA THR A 80 32.12 14.15 -11.84
C THR A 80 33.02 15.13 -12.63
N PRO A 81 32.94 16.47 -12.48
CA PRO A 81 33.81 17.39 -13.20
C PRO A 81 35.26 17.41 -12.66
N ARG A 82 35.63 16.60 -11.67
CA ARG A 82 37.04 16.45 -11.26
C ARG A 82 37.75 15.35 -12.03
N THR A 83 37.01 14.33 -12.46
CA THR A 83 37.56 13.14 -13.13
C THR A 83 37.57 13.30 -14.65
N SER A 84 36.59 14.03 -15.21
CA SER A 84 36.43 14.24 -16.65
C SER A 84 37.01 15.55 -17.18
N ARG A 85 37.67 16.36 -16.34
CA ARG A 85 38.37 17.55 -16.83
C ARG A 85 39.35 17.13 -17.92
N PRO A 86 39.16 17.52 -19.20
CA PRO A 86 40.31 17.60 -20.07
C PRO A 86 41.21 18.66 -19.43
N THR A 87 42.50 18.41 -19.39
CA THR A 87 43.50 19.40 -19.04
C THR A 87 43.53 20.50 -20.12
N CYS A 88 42.44 21.25 -20.30
CA CYS A 88 42.40 22.50 -21.05
C CYS A 88 42.76 23.68 -20.14
N ALA A 89 43.67 23.46 -19.19
CA ALA A 89 44.38 24.52 -18.50
C ALA A 89 45.55 24.98 -19.39
N SER A 90 45.25 25.66 -20.49
CA SER A 90 46.25 26.39 -21.28
C SER A 90 45.61 27.54 -22.05
N ARG A 91 45.06 28.54 -21.34
CA ARG A 91 45.10 29.95 -21.76
C ARG A 91 44.41 30.83 -20.74
N ALA A 92 45.22 31.52 -19.94
CA ALA A 92 44.81 32.78 -19.33
C ALA A 92 44.83 33.87 -20.42
N PRO A 93 43.81 34.75 -20.51
CA PRO A 93 43.95 36.02 -21.21
C PRO A 93 44.53 37.11 -20.25
N PRO A 94 45.14 38.18 -20.80
CA PRO A 94 45.91 39.17 -20.05
C PRO A 94 45.10 40.00 -19.05
#